data_AF-A0A1I4FI19-F1
#
_entry.id   AF-A0A1I4FI19-F1
#
_cell.length_a   1.000
_cell.length_b   1.000
_cell.length_c   1.000
_cell.angle_alpha   90.00
_cell.angle_beta   90.00
_cell.angle_gamma   90.00
#
_symmetry.space_group_name_H-M   'P 1'
#
loop_
_entity.id
_entity.type
_entity.pdbx_description
1 polymer ?
#
loop_
_entity_poly.entity_id
_entity_poly.type
_entity_poly.pdbx_seq_one_letter_code
_entity_poly.pdbx_strand_id
1 'polypeptide(L)'
;MVLGYIFIGIVTGLIGAITAAVMGASFWMVGAAYTLVGSFCAATFAGLELLHQARGKTGTFIVPAEDAQPILYAGLPVPANLPGPVIRSRGMRTLVVDDDPFILDLLTMIGESNEIGEVVTVASGEAALALLSDPHTIFDNLLFDISMPVMNGIDLCRAVRDLPAYRETPITMLTAMRDVEHMSDAFRAGADDYATKPFDVDQLVERLEAAQLAFAAQGRITGYRGRAGTVAQKFAISSLAQVGAKARGTALPTIDAVAMSNYLTQLPRKDVASVQVLAVNINLIAAYHADPAPQRCAIMLEEIAIAVAAHLGIDQTVMAFTEDGDLLVASVSDALPEARDLEAAINAQLAAAGFADMADAAQGQLIAVGAPVALQGTKDQRAALASSRAIHFAENRAMQKQGGSVVAFLRA
;
A
#
# COMPACT_ATOMS: atom_id res chain seq x y z
N MET A 1 15.53 35.44 -18.89
CA MET A 1 15.61 35.11 -17.45
C MET A 1 16.84 35.69 -16.77
N VAL A 2 18.06 35.41 -17.24
CA VAL A 2 19.32 35.94 -16.65
C VAL A 2 19.32 37.46 -16.49
N LEU A 3 18.79 38.20 -17.48
CA LEU A 3 18.72 39.66 -17.45
C LEU A 3 17.79 40.20 -16.35
N GLY A 4 16.74 39.45 -15.98
CA GLY A 4 15.80 39.83 -14.91
C GLY A 4 16.43 39.71 -13.52
N TYR A 5 17.25 38.68 -13.30
CA TYR A 5 17.96 38.50 -12.02
C TYR A 5 19.05 39.54 -11.80
N ILE A 6 19.74 39.94 -12.88
CA ILE A 6 20.69 41.06 -12.83
C ILE A 6 19.97 42.35 -12.45
N PHE A 7 18.80 42.60 -13.02
CA PHE A 7 18.00 43.79 -12.70
C PHE A 7 17.55 43.81 -11.23
N ILE A 8 17.03 42.69 -10.70
CA ILE A 8 16.62 42.57 -9.29
C ILE A 8 17.81 42.76 -8.34
N GLY A 9 18.97 42.18 -8.67
CA GLY A 9 20.20 42.36 -7.89
C GLY A 9 20.68 43.80 -7.85
N ILE A 10 20.63 44.51 -8.98
CA ILE A 10 21.00 45.93 -9.08
C ILE A 10 20.09 46.80 -8.22
N VAL A 11 18.77 46.61 -8.33
CA VAL A 11 17.79 47.42 -7.58
C VAL A 11 17.93 47.18 -6.07
N THR A 12 18.06 45.92 -5.65
CA THR A 12 18.17 45.58 -4.23
C THR A 12 19.51 46.05 -3.63
N GLY A 13 20.60 45.93 -4.39
CA GLY A 13 21.89 46.50 -4.02
C GLY A 13 21.83 48.01 -3.85
N LEU A 14 21.12 48.72 -4.74
CA LEU A 14 20.97 50.18 -4.69
C LEU A 14 20.27 50.62 -3.40
N ILE A 15 19.23 49.90 -3.00
CA ILE A 15 18.50 50.15 -1.75
C ILE A 15 19.41 49.93 -0.54
N GLY A 16 20.21 48.85 -0.53
CA GLY A 16 21.20 48.59 0.52
C GLY A 16 22.25 49.70 0.63
N ALA A 17 22.73 50.20 -0.50
CA ALA A 17 23.69 51.30 -0.58
C ALA A 17 23.12 52.62 -0.03
N ILE A 18 21.88 52.96 -0.42
CA ILE A 18 21.18 54.17 0.06
C ILE A 18 20.99 54.09 1.58
N THR A 19 20.60 52.92 2.10
CA THR A 19 20.40 52.71 3.54
C THR A 19 21.70 52.89 4.32
N ALA A 20 22.81 52.31 3.83
CA ALA A 20 24.12 52.47 4.44
C ALA A 20 24.59 53.93 4.43
N ALA A 21 24.34 54.66 3.32
CA ALA A 21 24.67 56.08 3.22
C ALA A 21 23.86 56.94 4.22
N VAL A 22 22.57 56.67 4.38
CA VAL A 22 21.71 57.35 5.38
C VAL A 22 22.18 57.09 6.80
N MET A 23 22.76 55.92 7.08
CA MET A 23 23.35 55.58 8.38
C MET A 23 24.77 56.14 8.59
N GLY A 24 25.26 57.00 7.69
CA GLY A 24 26.56 57.65 7.82
C GLY A 24 27.76 56.77 7.47
N ALA A 25 27.55 55.67 6.74
CA ALA A 25 28.63 54.78 6.34
C ALA A 25 29.60 55.48 5.36
N SER A 26 30.88 55.10 5.43
CA SER A 26 31.88 55.63 4.49
C SER A 26 31.60 55.18 3.07
N PHE A 27 32.08 55.96 2.08
CA PHE A 27 31.88 55.68 0.66
C PHE A 27 32.23 54.24 0.25
N TRP A 28 33.35 53.72 0.77
CA TRP A 28 33.79 52.33 0.51
C TRP A 28 32.85 51.29 1.11
N MET A 29 32.26 51.58 2.27
CA MET A 29 31.34 50.68 2.95
C MET A 29 29.96 50.67 2.26
N VAL A 30 29.54 51.81 1.69
CA VAL A 30 28.35 51.90 0.83
C VAL A 30 28.51 51.06 -0.45
N GLY A 31 29.68 51.16 -1.10
CA GLY A 31 30.00 50.35 -2.28
C GLY A 31 30.06 48.85 -1.97
N ALA A 32 30.62 48.47 -0.82
CA ALA A 32 30.66 47.08 -0.37
C ALA A 32 29.25 46.53 -0.05
N ALA A 33 28.38 47.33 0.56
CA ALA A 33 27.00 46.94 0.84
C ALA A 33 26.20 46.71 -0.45
N TYR A 34 26.38 47.57 -1.47
CA TYR A 34 25.75 47.41 -2.78
C TYR A 34 26.11 46.06 -3.42
N THR A 35 27.41 45.74 -3.48
CA THR A 35 27.91 44.53 -4.15
C THR A 35 27.54 43.27 -3.39
N LEU A 36 27.68 43.25 -2.06
CA LEU A 36 27.32 42.08 -1.25
C LEU A 36 25.83 41.77 -1.32
N VAL A 37 24.97 42.76 -1.10
CA VAL A 37 23.51 42.54 -1.08
C VAL A 37 23.00 42.19 -2.49
N GLY A 38 23.47 42.90 -3.52
CA GLY A 38 23.06 42.64 -4.90
C GLY A 38 23.49 41.26 -5.40
N SER A 39 24.74 40.85 -5.14
CA SER A 39 25.24 39.52 -5.54
C SER A 39 24.59 38.39 -4.76
N PHE A 40 24.32 38.57 -3.46
CA PHE A 40 23.65 37.56 -2.65
C PHE A 40 22.21 37.30 -3.11
N CYS A 41 21.43 38.35 -3.39
CA CYS A 41 20.07 38.20 -3.91
C CYS A 41 20.04 37.54 -5.29
N ALA A 42 20.92 37.93 -6.21
CA ALA A 42 21.01 37.31 -7.54
C ALA A 42 21.36 35.81 -7.46
N ALA A 43 22.32 35.44 -6.59
CA ALA A 43 22.71 34.05 -6.38
C ALA A 43 21.57 33.22 -5.74
N THR A 44 20.86 33.78 -4.76
CA THR A 44 19.76 33.07 -4.09
C THR A 44 18.59 32.81 -5.03
N PHE A 45 18.22 33.78 -5.86
CA PHE A 45 17.15 33.62 -6.85
C PHE A 45 17.54 32.68 -8.01
N ALA A 46 18.79 32.75 -8.48
CA ALA A 46 19.30 31.77 -9.44
C ALA A 46 19.32 30.34 -8.85
N GLY A 47 19.65 30.19 -7.57
CA GLY A 47 19.61 28.92 -6.85
C GLY A 47 18.20 28.38 -6.67
N LEU A 48 17.23 29.23 -6.32
CA LEU A 48 15.82 28.83 -6.21
C LEU A 48 15.26 28.37 -7.55
N GLU A 49 15.63 29.03 -8.65
CA GLU A 49 15.23 28.64 -9.99
C GLU A 49 15.88 27.32 -10.43
N LEU A 50 17.15 27.08 -10.07
CA LEU A 50 17.79 25.77 -10.29
C LEU A 50 17.09 24.66 -9.51
N LEU A 51 16.66 24.93 -8.27
CA LEU A 51 15.85 23.99 -7.48
C LEU A 51 14.45 23.82 -8.07
N HIS A 52 13.85 24.86 -8.67
CA HIS A 52 12.57 24.78 -9.36
C HIS A 52 12.68 23.98 -10.67
N GLN A 53 13.74 24.18 -11.46
CA GLN A 53 14.05 23.37 -12.64
C GLN A 53 14.42 21.92 -12.28
N ALA A 54 15.05 21.70 -11.12
CA ALA A 54 15.28 20.36 -10.60
C ALA A 54 13.98 19.69 -10.12
N ARG A 55 13.02 20.45 -9.57
CA ARG A 55 11.67 19.98 -9.23
C ARG A 55 10.75 19.82 -10.44
N GLY A 56 10.97 20.56 -11.53
CA GLY A 56 10.26 20.43 -12.80
C GLY A 56 10.75 19.28 -13.69
N LYS A 57 11.75 18.52 -13.23
CA LYS A 57 12.19 17.25 -13.84
C LYS A 57 11.82 16.07 -12.94
N THR A 58 10.53 15.91 -12.65
CA THR A 58 9.95 14.55 -12.71
C THR A 58 10.15 14.09 -14.14
N GLY A 59 11.25 13.35 -14.37
CA GLY A 59 11.47 12.72 -15.64
C GLY A 59 10.31 11.80 -15.94
N THR A 60 9.47 12.19 -16.89
CA THR A 60 8.89 11.22 -17.82
C THR A 60 10.07 10.48 -18.41
N PHE A 61 10.28 9.25 -17.95
CA PHE A 61 11.28 8.36 -18.50
C PHE A 61 10.80 7.95 -19.89
N ILE A 62 11.09 8.78 -20.89
CA ILE A 62 11.03 8.35 -22.29
C ILE A 62 12.24 7.43 -22.46
N VAL A 63 12.00 6.12 -22.36
CA VAL A 63 12.95 5.10 -22.78
C VAL A 63 13.24 5.35 -24.26
N PRO A 64 14.51 5.51 -24.68
CA PRO A 64 14.87 5.57 -26.09
C PRO A 64 14.45 4.25 -26.74
N ALA A 65 13.53 4.32 -27.69
CA ALA A 65 13.15 3.18 -28.51
C ALA A 65 14.26 2.92 -29.53
N GLU A 66 15.29 2.19 -29.13
CA GLU A 66 16.21 1.52 -30.07
C GLU A 66 16.61 0.17 -29.47
N ASP A 67 16.31 -0.88 -30.24
CA ASP A 67 16.71 -2.29 -30.10
C ASP A 67 16.05 -3.21 -29.06
N ALA A 68 14.85 -2.87 -28.56
CA ALA A 68 13.92 -3.89 -28.07
C ALA A 68 12.84 -4.11 -29.13
N GLN A 69 12.90 -5.24 -29.84
CA GLN A 69 11.80 -5.65 -30.71
C GLN A 69 10.51 -5.69 -29.87
N PRO A 70 9.46 -4.94 -30.22
CA PRO A 70 8.21 -5.02 -29.50
C PRO A 70 7.68 -6.45 -29.64
N ILE A 71 7.45 -7.12 -28.52
CA ILE A 71 6.59 -8.30 -28.50
C ILE A 71 5.21 -7.77 -28.87
N LEU A 72 4.94 -7.86 -30.17
CA LEU A 72 3.70 -7.46 -30.78
C LEU A 72 2.59 -8.35 -30.18
N TYR A 73 1.88 -7.85 -29.16
CA TYR A 73 0.54 -8.33 -28.83
C TYR A 73 -0.44 -7.89 -29.94
N ALA A 74 -0.17 -8.33 -31.17
CA ALA A 74 -1.13 -8.30 -32.24
C ALA A 74 -2.10 -9.47 -32.03
N GLY A 75 -3.37 -9.16 -31.84
CA GLY A 75 -4.44 -10.11 -32.18
C GLY A 75 -5.36 -10.57 -31.06
N LEU A 76 -5.40 -9.91 -29.89
CA LEU A 76 -6.62 -10.02 -29.08
C LEU A 76 -7.60 -8.95 -29.55
N PRO A 77 -8.79 -9.32 -30.08
CA PRO A 77 -9.80 -8.34 -30.45
C PRO A 77 -10.24 -7.62 -29.18
N VAL A 78 -9.89 -6.34 -29.05
CA VAL A 78 -10.54 -5.46 -28.07
C VAL A 78 -11.97 -5.27 -28.58
N PRO A 79 -13.01 -5.74 -27.87
CA PRO A 79 -14.38 -5.50 -28.32
C PRO A 79 -14.59 -3.99 -28.40
N ALA A 80 -14.93 -3.49 -29.58
CA ALA A 80 -15.10 -2.07 -29.89
C ALA A 80 -16.29 -1.39 -29.16
N ASN A 81 -16.86 -2.06 -28.15
CA ASN A 81 -18.05 -1.64 -27.44
C ASN A 81 -17.98 -2.03 -25.96
N LEU A 82 -16.88 -1.68 -25.29
CA LEU A 82 -16.85 -1.67 -23.84
C LEU A 82 -17.83 -0.59 -23.37
N PRO A 83 -18.94 -0.93 -22.68
CA PRO A 83 -19.74 0.10 -22.02
C PRO A 83 -18.82 0.86 -21.06
N GLY A 84 -18.92 2.20 -21.07
CA GLY A 84 -18.20 3.07 -20.14
C GLY A 84 -18.48 2.72 -18.67
N PRO A 85 -17.86 3.40 -17.70
CA PRO A 85 -18.14 3.18 -16.29
C PRO A 85 -19.65 3.26 -16.04
N VAL A 86 -20.27 2.12 -15.67
CA VAL A 86 -21.60 2.13 -15.08
C VAL A 86 -21.37 2.49 -13.62
N ILE A 87 -21.19 3.79 -13.35
CA ILE A 87 -21.49 4.32 -12.02
C ILE A 87 -22.97 3.99 -11.82
N ARG A 88 -23.30 3.18 -10.80
CA ARG A 88 -24.70 2.87 -10.51
C ARG A 88 -25.40 4.22 -10.35
N SER A 89 -26.48 4.43 -11.11
CA SER A 89 -27.23 5.69 -11.15
C SER A 89 -28.04 5.98 -9.87
N ARG A 90 -27.79 5.23 -8.79
CA ARG A 90 -28.24 5.55 -7.44
C ARG A 90 -27.03 6.11 -6.70
N GLY A 91 -27.18 7.30 -6.09
CA GLY A 91 -26.16 7.86 -5.22
C GLY A 91 -25.68 6.82 -4.21
N MET A 92 -24.38 6.83 -3.94
CA MET A 92 -23.73 5.79 -3.14
C MET A 92 -24.23 5.79 -1.71
N ARG A 93 -24.31 4.63 -1.08
CA ARG A 93 -24.74 4.53 0.33
C ARG A 93 -23.56 4.23 1.23
N THR A 94 -23.21 5.19 2.08
CA THR A 94 -22.15 5.03 3.09
C THR A 94 -22.75 4.86 4.47
N LEU A 95 -22.36 3.80 5.20
CA LEU A 95 -22.68 3.66 6.62
C LEU A 95 -21.55 4.24 7.47
N VAL A 96 -21.88 5.13 8.40
CA VAL A 96 -20.95 5.70 9.38
C VAL A 96 -21.37 5.24 10.77
N VAL A 97 -20.42 4.73 11.53
CA VAL A 97 -20.62 4.22 12.88
C VAL A 97 -19.66 4.94 13.82
N ASP A 98 -20.19 5.75 14.73
CA ASP A 98 -19.42 6.55 15.69
C ASP A 98 -20.29 6.85 16.91
N ASP A 99 -19.76 6.73 18.12
CA ASP A 99 -20.50 7.05 19.34
C ASP A 99 -20.54 8.57 19.63
N ASP A 100 -19.71 9.36 18.94
CA ASP A 100 -19.73 10.82 19.02
C ASP A 100 -20.72 11.42 18.01
N PRO A 101 -21.84 12.02 18.46
CA PRO A 101 -22.83 12.62 17.56
C PRO A 101 -22.26 13.78 16.74
N PHE A 102 -21.22 14.48 17.22
CA PHE A 102 -20.58 15.54 16.46
C PHE A 102 -19.86 14.99 15.22
N ILE A 103 -19.22 13.82 15.34
CA ILE A 103 -18.55 13.17 14.22
C ILE A 103 -19.58 12.68 13.21
N LEU A 104 -20.69 12.10 13.67
CA LEU A 104 -21.79 11.69 12.80
C LEU A 104 -22.34 12.88 11.99
N ASP A 105 -22.65 14.00 12.65
CA ASP A 105 -23.16 15.21 11.99
C ASP A 105 -22.16 15.79 10.98
N LEU A 106 -20.87 15.81 11.34
CA LEU A 106 -19.79 16.28 10.46
C LEU A 106 -19.67 15.41 9.21
N LEU A 107 -19.69 14.09 9.35
CA LEU A 107 -19.54 13.17 8.21
C LEU A 107 -20.77 13.19 7.30
N THR A 108 -21.97 13.38 7.85
CA THR A 108 -23.17 13.65 7.05
C THR A 108 -23.02 14.93 6.24
N MET A 109 -22.58 16.03 6.86
CA MET A 109 -22.35 17.30 6.16
C MET A 109 -21.31 17.17 5.04
N ILE A 110 -20.22 16.44 5.28
CA ILE A 110 -19.16 16.20 4.28
C ILE A 110 -19.72 15.42 3.09
N GLY A 111 -20.50 14.35 3.34
CA GLY A 111 -21.11 13.55 2.28
C GLY A 111 -22.09 14.35 1.41
N GLU A 112 -22.94 15.16 2.05
CA GLU A 112 -23.90 16.03 1.35
C GLU A 112 -23.20 17.12 0.51
N SER A 113 -22.15 17.75 1.06
CA SER A 113 -21.48 18.89 0.42
C SER A 113 -20.60 18.50 -0.78
N ASN A 114 -20.17 17.25 -0.84
CA ASN A 114 -19.23 16.75 -1.86
C ASN A 114 -19.87 15.75 -2.84
N GLU A 115 -21.20 15.64 -2.86
CA GLU A 115 -21.96 14.75 -3.76
C GLU A 115 -21.53 13.27 -3.69
N ILE A 116 -20.98 12.83 -2.55
CA ILE A 116 -20.43 11.48 -2.34
C ILE A 116 -21.56 10.43 -2.26
N GLY A 117 -22.78 10.87 -1.98
CA GLY A 117 -23.97 10.03 -1.91
C GLY A 117 -24.72 10.17 -0.59
N GLU A 118 -25.59 9.19 -0.32
CA GLU A 118 -26.34 9.10 0.92
C GLU A 118 -25.45 8.58 2.06
N VAL A 119 -25.33 9.38 3.13
CA VAL A 119 -24.67 8.98 4.37
C VAL A 119 -25.72 8.56 5.40
N VAL A 120 -25.63 7.33 5.87
CA VAL A 120 -26.46 6.79 6.96
C VAL A 120 -25.58 6.67 8.19
N THR A 121 -26.01 7.24 9.30
CA THR A 121 -25.26 7.26 10.56
C THR A 121 -25.92 6.38 11.61
N VAL A 122 -25.10 5.71 12.43
CA VAL A 122 -25.55 4.95 13.60
C VAL A 122 -24.55 5.13 14.74
N ALA A 123 -25.05 5.09 15.98
CA ALA A 123 -24.25 5.45 17.16
C ALA A 123 -23.56 4.26 17.87
N SER A 124 -23.74 3.03 17.38
CA SER A 124 -23.14 1.84 18.01
C SER A 124 -22.90 0.70 17.02
N GLY A 125 -21.94 -0.17 17.35
CA GLY A 125 -21.61 -1.34 16.55
C GLY A 125 -22.76 -2.35 16.45
N GLU A 126 -23.57 -2.54 17.50
CA GLU A 126 -24.72 -3.44 17.47
C GLU A 126 -25.81 -2.93 16.52
N ALA A 127 -26.08 -1.62 16.53
CA ALA A 127 -27.03 -1.01 15.62
C ALA A 127 -26.54 -1.13 14.16
N ALA A 128 -25.24 -0.92 13.94
CA ALA A 128 -24.62 -1.13 12.63
C ALA A 128 -24.77 -2.57 12.15
N LEU A 129 -24.44 -3.55 13.01
CA LEU A 129 -24.51 -4.97 12.65
C LEU A 129 -25.94 -5.41 12.37
N ALA A 130 -26.93 -4.91 13.11
CA ALA A 130 -28.34 -5.17 12.84
C ALA A 130 -28.76 -4.64 11.47
N LEU A 131 -28.31 -3.43 11.11
CA LEU A 131 -28.62 -2.81 9.82
C LEU A 131 -27.92 -3.52 8.65
N LEU A 132 -26.66 -3.94 8.83
CA LEU A 132 -25.89 -4.70 7.85
C LEU A 132 -26.39 -6.15 7.69
N SER A 133 -27.06 -6.69 8.70
CA SER A 133 -27.66 -8.04 8.60
C SER A 133 -29.00 -8.04 7.85
N ASP A 134 -29.60 -6.88 7.61
CA ASP A 134 -30.84 -6.76 6.83
C ASP A 134 -30.56 -6.92 5.33
N PRO A 135 -31.06 -7.98 4.66
CA PRO A 135 -30.81 -8.20 3.23
C PRO A 135 -31.45 -7.14 2.32
N HIS A 136 -32.34 -6.29 2.83
CA HIS A 136 -32.94 -5.19 2.08
C HIS A 136 -32.12 -3.91 2.11
N THR A 137 -31.12 -3.84 2.99
CA THR A 137 -30.26 -2.67 3.15
C THR A 137 -28.84 -3.01 2.68
N ILE A 138 -28.35 -2.29 1.68
CA ILE A 138 -27.00 -2.48 1.13
C ILE A 138 -26.25 -1.15 1.23
N PHE A 139 -25.03 -1.21 1.75
CA PHE A 139 -24.07 -0.12 1.74
C PHE A 139 -22.92 -0.44 0.81
N ASP A 140 -22.45 0.58 0.10
CA ASP A 140 -21.34 0.51 -0.83
C ASP A 140 -20.01 0.83 -0.14
N ASN A 141 -20.04 1.43 1.06
CA ASN A 141 -18.88 1.85 1.82
C ASN A 141 -19.19 1.95 3.32
N LEU A 142 -18.21 1.63 4.17
CA LEU A 142 -18.39 1.52 5.62
C LEU A 142 -17.28 2.30 6.36
N LEU A 143 -17.67 3.17 7.30
CA LEU A 143 -16.75 3.94 8.14
C LEU A 143 -17.03 3.60 9.60
N PHE A 144 -16.05 3.05 10.31
CA PHE A 144 -16.20 2.60 11.69
C PHE A 144 -15.24 3.31 12.63
N ASP A 145 -15.75 3.95 13.68
CA ASP A 145 -14.88 4.36 14.78
C ASP A 145 -14.33 3.14 15.53
N ILE A 146 -13.04 3.20 15.88
CA ILE A 146 -12.40 2.13 16.66
C ILE A 146 -12.91 2.13 18.10
N SER A 147 -13.04 3.29 18.74
CA SER A 147 -13.21 3.44 20.19
C SER A 147 -14.67 3.60 20.59
N MET A 148 -15.48 2.58 20.32
CA MET A 148 -16.91 2.58 20.69
C MET A 148 -17.19 1.69 21.92
N PRO A 149 -18.19 2.05 22.74
CA PRO A 149 -18.59 1.24 23.90
C PRO A 149 -19.28 -0.06 23.48
N VAL A 150 -19.18 -1.08 24.34
CA VAL A 150 -19.78 -2.43 24.19
C VAL A 150 -19.20 -3.23 23.02
N MET A 151 -19.33 -2.76 21.78
CA MET A 151 -18.70 -3.31 20.58
C MET A 151 -17.79 -2.26 19.95
N ASN A 152 -16.48 -2.49 20.00
CA ASN A 152 -15.51 -1.62 19.34
C ASN A 152 -15.51 -1.82 17.81
N GLY A 153 -14.92 -0.88 17.07
CA GLY A 153 -14.91 -0.93 15.61
C GLY A 153 -14.16 -2.11 15.02
N ILE A 154 -13.14 -2.64 15.71
CA ILE A 154 -12.36 -3.79 15.22
C ILE A 154 -13.21 -5.07 15.30
N ASP A 155 -13.96 -5.25 16.38
CA ASP A 155 -14.89 -6.37 16.56
C ASP A 155 -16.07 -6.27 15.59
N LEU A 156 -16.58 -5.05 15.36
CA LEU A 156 -17.55 -4.80 14.31
C LEU A 156 -17.01 -5.17 12.93
N CYS A 157 -15.78 -4.75 12.59
CA CYS A 157 -15.14 -5.07 11.31
C CYS A 157 -15.09 -6.59 11.09
N ARG A 158 -14.63 -7.37 12.08
CA ARG A 158 -14.63 -8.85 12.01
C ARG A 158 -16.02 -9.40 11.75
N ALA A 159 -17.01 -8.96 12.53
CA ALA A 159 -18.39 -9.43 12.38
C ALA A 159 -18.98 -9.11 11.01
N VAL A 160 -18.65 -7.95 10.44
CA VAL A 160 -19.12 -7.53 9.11
C VAL A 160 -18.45 -8.35 7.99
N ARG A 161 -17.17 -8.70 8.13
CA ARG A 161 -16.48 -9.56 7.16
C ARG A 161 -17.05 -10.98 7.11
N ASP A 162 -17.71 -11.44 8.17
CA ASP A 162 -18.43 -12.71 8.16
C ASP A 162 -19.73 -12.66 7.35
N LEU A 163 -20.30 -11.46 7.12
CA LEU A 163 -21.51 -11.27 6.32
C LEU A 163 -21.20 -11.41 4.82
N PRO A 164 -21.85 -12.36 4.10
CA PRO A 164 -21.56 -12.60 2.68
C PRO A 164 -21.74 -11.37 1.77
N ALA A 165 -22.67 -10.46 2.12
CA ALA A 165 -22.95 -9.25 1.34
C ALA A 165 -21.86 -8.18 1.47
N TYR A 166 -21.06 -8.20 2.54
CA TYR A 166 -20.10 -7.15 2.90
C TYR A 166 -18.64 -7.62 2.89
N ARG A 167 -18.37 -8.84 2.42
CA ARG A 167 -17.01 -9.41 2.37
C ARG A 167 -16.00 -8.54 1.64
N GLU A 168 -16.44 -7.90 0.56
CA GLU A 168 -15.59 -7.09 -0.32
C GLU A 168 -15.94 -5.60 -0.22
N THR A 169 -16.91 -5.22 0.63
CA THR A 169 -17.29 -3.81 0.78
C THR A 169 -16.16 -3.05 1.49
N PRO A 170 -15.72 -1.89 0.99
CA PRO A 170 -14.67 -1.12 1.63
C PRO A 170 -15.01 -0.76 3.08
N ILE A 171 -14.07 -1.02 4.00
CA ILE A 171 -14.14 -0.62 5.41
C ILE A 171 -12.98 0.31 5.73
N THR A 172 -13.30 1.55 6.09
CA THR A 172 -12.34 2.55 6.57
C THR A 172 -12.50 2.74 8.07
N MET A 173 -11.43 2.54 8.82
CA MET A 173 -11.43 2.72 10.26
C MET A 173 -11.14 4.17 10.61
N LEU A 174 -11.99 4.77 11.42
CA LEU A 174 -11.84 6.10 12.02
C LEU A 174 -11.32 5.95 13.44
N THR A 175 -10.42 6.83 13.87
CA THR A 175 -9.78 6.62 15.17
C THR A 175 -9.05 7.83 15.70
N ALA A 176 -9.10 8.04 17.01
CA ALA A 176 -8.21 8.98 17.69
C ALA A 176 -6.83 8.37 18.03
N MET A 177 -6.71 7.04 17.95
CA MET A 177 -5.50 6.30 18.28
C MET A 177 -4.47 6.44 17.16
N ARG A 178 -3.20 6.49 17.54
CA ARG A 178 -2.07 6.73 16.62
C ARG A 178 -0.91 5.81 16.94
N ASP A 179 -1.19 4.65 17.49
CA ASP A 179 -0.20 3.61 17.70
C ASP A 179 -0.36 2.53 16.62
N VAL A 180 0.76 1.94 16.26
CA VAL A 180 0.85 0.94 15.22
C VAL A 180 0.10 -0.35 15.58
N GLU A 181 0.00 -0.70 16.85
CA GLU A 181 -0.65 -1.94 17.32
C GLU A 181 -2.14 -1.96 16.97
N HIS A 182 -2.90 -0.93 17.36
CA HIS A 182 -4.31 -0.82 17.00
C HIS A 182 -4.53 -0.72 15.49
N MET A 183 -3.58 -0.09 14.78
CA MET A 183 -3.64 -0.04 13.32
C MET A 183 -3.45 -1.43 12.71
N SER A 184 -2.43 -2.18 13.14
CA SER A 184 -2.18 -3.55 12.68
C SER A 184 -3.38 -4.46 12.98
N ASP A 185 -3.99 -4.35 14.15
CA ASP A 185 -5.16 -5.14 14.53
C ASP A 185 -6.39 -4.81 13.69
N ALA A 186 -6.61 -3.53 13.38
CA ALA A 186 -7.68 -3.09 12.49
C ALA A 186 -7.53 -3.67 11.08
N PHE A 187 -6.33 -3.61 10.50
CA PHE A 187 -6.07 -4.20 9.17
C PHE A 187 -6.22 -5.73 9.20
N ARG A 188 -5.70 -6.42 10.23
CA ARG A 188 -5.89 -7.88 10.38
C ARG A 188 -7.35 -8.28 10.57
N ALA A 189 -8.17 -7.42 11.17
CA ALA A 189 -9.63 -7.61 11.27
C ALA A 189 -10.34 -7.48 9.91
N GLY A 190 -9.64 -6.99 8.88
CA GLY A 190 -10.14 -6.86 7.52
C GLY A 190 -10.46 -5.42 7.12
N ALA A 191 -9.91 -4.40 7.79
CA ALA A 191 -10.02 -3.03 7.30
C ALA A 191 -9.20 -2.82 6.01
N ASP A 192 -9.71 -1.99 5.11
CA ASP A 192 -9.04 -1.66 3.83
C ASP A 192 -8.26 -0.35 3.93
N ASP A 193 -8.73 0.58 4.77
CA ASP A 193 -8.06 1.84 5.03
C ASP A 193 -8.27 2.31 6.47
N TYR A 194 -7.51 3.34 6.85
CA TYR A 194 -7.44 3.88 8.19
C TYR A 194 -7.25 5.40 8.15
N ALA A 195 -8.11 6.14 8.85
CA ALA A 195 -8.08 7.59 8.93
C ALA A 195 -8.04 8.08 10.39
N THR A 196 -7.02 8.88 10.71
CA THR A 196 -6.84 9.44 12.05
C THR A 196 -7.66 10.71 12.27
N LYS A 197 -8.33 10.80 13.41
CA LYS A 197 -8.99 11.99 13.95
C LYS A 197 -7.95 13.00 14.50
N PRO A 198 -8.19 14.32 14.35
CA PRO A 198 -9.21 14.94 13.50
C PRO A 198 -8.88 14.74 12.00
N PHE A 199 -9.91 14.52 11.19
CA PHE A 199 -9.75 14.28 9.75
C PHE A 199 -9.49 15.59 9.00
N ASP A 200 -8.64 15.51 7.99
CA ASP A 200 -8.60 16.49 6.90
C ASP A 200 -9.75 16.12 5.94
N VAL A 201 -10.69 17.05 5.74
CA VAL A 201 -11.90 16.80 4.95
C VAL A 201 -11.53 16.42 3.52
N ASP A 202 -10.60 17.14 2.90
CA ASP A 202 -10.22 16.89 1.50
C ASP A 202 -9.60 15.49 1.36
N GLN A 203 -8.71 15.11 2.30
CA GLN A 203 -8.12 13.76 2.30
C GLN A 203 -9.16 12.67 2.57
N LEU A 204 -10.18 12.92 3.39
CA LEU A 204 -11.22 11.95 3.64
C LEU A 204 -12.09 11.75 2.40
N VAL A 205 -12.46 12.84 1.72
CA VAL A 205 -13.23 12.78 0.46
C VAL A 205 -12.45 12.00 -0.60
N GLU A 206 -11.17 12.32 -0.83
CA GLU A 206 -10.31 11.61 -1.80
C GLU A 206 -10.25 10.10 -1.53
N ARG A 207 -10.17 9.70 -0.25
CA ARG A 207 -10.16 8.28 0.14
C ARG A 207 -11.48 7.60 -0.11
N LEU A 208 -12.59 8.27 0.22
CA LEU A 208 -13.92 7.74 -0.04
C LEU A 208 -14.10 7.51 -1.54
N GLU A 209 -13.76 8.49 -2.37
CA GLU A 209 -13.80 8.34 -3.83
C GLU A 209 -12.89 7.20 -4.33
N ALA A 210 -11.66 7.11 -3.81
CA ALA A 210 -10.72 6.06 -4.19
C ALA A 210 -11.21 4.65 -3.82
N ALA A 211 -11.74 4.47 -2.61
CA ALA A 211 -12.31 3.21 -2.15
C ALA A 211 -13.50 2.77 -3.02
N GLN A 212 -14.32 3.73 -3.44
CA GLN A 212 -15.46 3.49 -4.32
C GLN A 212 -15.02 3.09 -5.73
N LEU A 213 -14.01 3.78 -6.30
CA LEU A 213 -13.44 3.43 -7.60
C LEU A 213 -12.82 2.03 -7.55
N ALA A 214 -12.12 1.68 -6.47
CA ALA A 214 -11.54 0.36 -6.27
C ALA A 214 -12.63 -0.73 -6.20
N PHE A 215 -13.69 -0.52 -5.41
CA PHE A 215 -14.81 -1.45 -5.30
C PHE A 215 -15.58 -1.61 -6.63
N ALA A 216 -15.87 -0.49 -7.31
CA ALA A 216 -16.50 -0.49 -8.63
C ALA A 216 -15.62 -1.20 -9.67
N ALA A 217 -14.29 -1.06 -9.59
CA ALA A 217 -13.36 -1.76 -10.45
C ALA A 217 -13.29 -3.27 -10.16
N GLN A 218 -13.31 -3.67 -8.89
CA GLN A 218 -13.33 -5.08 -8.48
C GLN A 218 -14.61 -5.80 -8.95
N GLY A 219 -15.77 -5.13 -8.89
CA GLY A 219 -17.02 -5.62 -9.48
C GLY A 219 -16.98 -5.78 -11.02
N ARG A 220 -16.05 -5.08 -11.72
CA ARG A 220 -15.84 -5.21 -13.19
C ARG A 220 -14.95 -6.40 -13.53
N ILE A 221 -13.93 -6.68 -12.71
CA ILE A 221 -12.99 -7.79 -12.93
C ILE A 221 -13.73 -9.14 -12.85
N THR A 222 -14.79 -9.24 -12.05
CA THR A 222 -15.63 -10.45 -12.01
C THR A 222 -16.21 -10.81 -13.39
N GLY A 223 -16.44 -9.82 -14.27
CA GLY A 223 -16.98 -9.99 -15.63
C GLY A 223 -15.96 -10.05 -16.77
N TYR A 224 -14.72 -9.57 -16.59
CA TYR A 224 -13.66 -9.57 -17.61
C TYR A 224 -12.57 -10.63 -17.39
N ARG A 225 -12.85 -11.61 -16.54
CA ARG A 225 -11.98 -12.69 -16.02
C ARG A 225 -11.46 -13.71 -17.06
N GLY A 226 -11.41 -13.37 -18.34
CA GLY A 226 -11.28 -14.32 -19.43
C GLY A 226 -9.96 -14.38 -20.19
N ARG A 227 -8.98 -13.46 -20.05
CA ARG A 227 -7.79 -13.54 -20.91
C ARG A 227 -6.55 -12.73 -20.50
N ALA A 228 -5.43 -13.46 -20.52
CA ALA A 228 -4.01 -13.06 -20.58
C ALA A 228 -3.29 -12.80 -19.22
N GLY A 229 -2.24 -13.60 -18.99
CA GLY A 229 -1.79 -14.08 -17.67
C GLY A 229 -2.57 -15.35 -17.35
N THR A 230 -1.95 -16.48 -16.96
CA THR A 230 -2.69 -17.73 -16.69
C THR A 230 -3.76 -17.42 -15.65
N VAL A 231 -5.00 -17.26 -16.10
CA VAL A 231 -6.14 -16.82 -15.30
C VAL A 231 -6.30 -17.76 -14.10
N ALA A 232 -5.88 -19.02 -14.22
CA ALA A 232 -5.77 -20.01 -13.14
C ALA A 232 -4.82 -19.61 -12.00
N GLN A 233 -3.68 -18.95 -12.27
CA GLN A 233 -2.70 -18.50 -11.26
C GLN A 233 -3.16 -17.22 -10.54
N LYS A 234 -3.78 -16.28 -11.28
CA LYS A 234 -4.38 -15.06 -10.71
C LYS A 234 -5.69 -15.31 -9.94
N PHE A 235 -6.50 -16.28 -10.38
CA PHE A 235 -7.66 -16.74 -9.60
C PHE A 235 -7.25 -17.49 -8.36
N ALA A 236 -6.13 -18.21 -8.41
CA ALA A 236 -5.60 -18.91 -7.27
C ALA A 236 -5.33 -17.91 -6.14
N ILE A 237 -4.28 -17.09 -6.20
CA ILE A 237 -3.74 -16.42 -5.00
C ILE A 237 -4.78 -15.60 -4.19
N SER A 238 -5.64 -14.81 -4.85
CA SER A 238 -6.67 -14.00 -4.18
C SER A 238 -7.84 -14.83 -3.60
N SER A 239 -8.22 -15.94 -4.24
CA SER A 239 -9.25 -16.84 -3.70
C SER A 239 -8.67 -17.91 -2.77
N LEU A 240 -7.38 -18.20 -2.87
CA LEU A 240 -6.70 -19.27 -2.13
C LEU A 240 -6.45 -18.88 -0.67
N ALA A 241 -6.09 -17.61 -0.39
CA ALA A 241 -6.03 -17.09 0.98
C ALA A 241 -7.41 -17.13 1.67
N GLN A 242 -8.49 -16.88 0.91
CA GLN A 242 -9.86 -16.94 1.42
C GLN A 242 -10.41 -18.37 1.59
N VAL A 243 -9.99 -19.31 0.75
CA VAL A 243 -10.45 -20.72 0.77
C VAL A 243 -9.71 -21.54 1.84
N GLY A 244 -8.42 -21.30 2.07
CA GLY A 244 -7.64 -21.96 3.13
C GLY A 244 -8.11 -21.59 4.54
N ALA A 245 -8.25 -20.29 4.82
CA ALA A 245 -8.64 -19.76 6.12
C ALA A 245 -9.96 -20.34 6.65
N LYS A 246 -10.92 -20.60 5.75
CA LYS A 246 -12.24 -21.13 6.12
C LYS A 246 -12.24 -22.64 6.39
N ALA A 247 -11.28 -23.39 5.85
CA ALA A 247 -11.19 -24.84 6.02
C ALA A 247 -10.59 -25.25 7.38
N ARG A 248 -9.83 -24.36 8.04
CA ARG A 248 -9.19 -24.62 9.34
C ARG A 248 -9.65 -23.74 10.49
N GLY A 249 -10.54 -22.78 10.26
CA GLY A 249 -11.11 -21.93 11.33
C GLY A 249 -10.10 -20.95 11.94
N THR A 250 -8.95 -20.76 11.31
CA THR A 250 -7.94 -19.78 11.67
C THR A 250 -7.99 -18.65 10.64
N ALA A 251 -8.48 -17.47 11.04
CA ALA A 251 -8.35 -16.27 10.22
C ALA A 251 -6.87 -15.98 10.03
N LEU A 252 -6.36 -16.18 8.81
CA LEU A 252 -5.00 -15.83 8.45
C LEU A 252 -4.80 -14.31 8.63
N PRO A 253 -3.61 -13.84 9.05
CA PRO A 253 -3.34 -12.41 9.23
C PRO A 253 -3.12 -11.66 7.90
N THR A 254 -3.54 -12.24 6.77
CA THR A 254 -3.25 -11.72 5.44
C THR A 254 -4.33 -10.75 5.00
N ILE A 255 -3.91 -9.56 4.58
CA ILE A 255 -4.75 -8.50 4.02
C ILE A 255 -4.53 -8.38 2.51
N ASP A 256 -5.39 -7.59 1.85
CA ASP A 256 -5.21 -7.25 0.44
C ASP A 256 -3.94 -6.39 0.20
N ALA A 257 -3.35 -6.48 -0.99
CA ALA A 257 -2.16 -5.71 -1.35
C ALA A 257 -2.39 -4.19 -1.30
N VAL A 258 -3.60 -3.72 -1.63
CA VAL A 258 -3.99 -2.32 -1.51
C VAL A 258 -4.06 -1.92 -0.04
N ALA A 259 -4.69 -2.76 0.80
CA ALA A 259 -4.75 -2.55 2.24
C ALA A 259 -3.34 -2.51 2.87
N MET A 260 -2.40 -3.34 2.39
CA MET A 260 -0.98 -3.28 2.80
C MET A 260 -0.34 -1.95 2.42
N SER A 261 -0.58 -1.47 1.21
CA SER A 261 -0.08 -0.15 0.78
C SER A 261 -0.64 0.97 1.66
N ASN A 262 -1.93 0.92 1.97
CA ASN A 262 -2.59 1.88 2.86
C ASN A 262 -1.99 1.80 4.27
N TYR A 263 -1.84 0.61 4.85
CA TYR A 263 -1.19 0.39 6.14
C TYR A 263 0.18 1.08 6.21
N LEU A 264 1.08 0.77 5.27
CA LEU A 264 2.42 1.38 5.24
C LEU A 264 2.37 2.90 5.03
N THR A 265 1.42 3.38 4.23
CA THR A 265 1.20 4.80 3.93
C THR A 265 0.56 5.56 5.09
N GLN A 266 -0.14 4.91 6.01
CA GLN A 266 -0.79 5.57 7.15
C GLN A 266 -0.01 5.48 8.45
N LEU A 267 1.09 4.72 8.50
CA LEU A 267 1.92 4.59 9.69
C LEU A 267 2.26 5.96 10.32
N PRO A 268 1.99 6.15 11.63
CA PRO A 268 2.36 7.34 12.37
C PRO A 268 3.86 7.62 12.24
N ARG A 269 4.25 8.90 12.12
CA ARG A 269 5.66 9.28 11.91
C ARG A 269 6.63 8.68 12.93
N LYS A 270 6.19 8.52 14.19
CA LYS A 270 6.98 7.94 15.29
C LYS A 270 7.24 6.44 15.10
N ASP A 271 6.34 5.72 14.42
CA ASP A 271 6.37 4.26 14.30
C ASP A 271 6.98 3.81 12.95
N VAL A 272 7.28 4.76 12.05
CA VAL A 272 7.89 4.43 10.74
C VAL A 272 9.23 3.71 10.89
N ALA A 273 10.02 4.10 11.89
CA ALA A 273 11.34 3.54 12.12
C ALA A 273 11.29 2.12 12.70
N SER A 274 10.21 1.76 13.40
CA SER A 274 10.03 0.44 14.02
C SER A 274 9.38 -0.57 13.08
N VAL A 275 8.99 -0.16 11.87
CA VAL A 275 8.42 -1.06 10.86
C VAL A 275 9.45 -1.39 9.79
N GLN A 276 9.66 -2.67 9.58
CA GLN A 276 10.49 -3.21 8.50
C GLN A 276 9.63 -4.09 7.58
N VAL A 277 9.91 -4.04 6.28
CA VAL A 277 9.22 -4.82 5.26
C VAL A 277 10.16 -5.85 4.67
N LEU A 278 9.76 -7.11 4.64
CA LEU A 278 10.45 -8.16 3.92
C LEU A 278 9.50 -8.84 2.94
N ALA A 279 10.06 -9.55 1.97
CA ALA A 279 9.29 -10.37 1.05
C ALA A 279 9.76 -11.82 1.10
N VAL A 280 8.82 -12.74 0.93
CA VAL A 280 9.10 -14.15 0.66
C VAL A 280 8.72 -14.39 -0.80
N ASN A 281 9.74 -14.60 -1.63
CA ASN A 281 9.54 -15.00 -3.02
C ASN A 281 9.10 -16.46 -3.07
N ILE A 282 8.04 -16.74 -3.83
CA ILE A 282 7.44 -18.08 -3.91
C ILE A 282 7.51 -18.57 -5.36
N ASN A 283 8.17 -19.71 -5.59
CA ASN A 283 8.24 -20.30 -6.91
C ASN A 283 6.94 -21.04 -7.27
N LEU A 284 5.88 -20.27 -7.56
CA LEU A 284 4.55 -20.79 -7.89
C LEU A 284 4.54 -21.64 -9.16
N ILE A 285 5.46 -21.40 -10.10
CA ILE A 285 5.58 -22.20 -11.31
C ILE A 285 6.06 -23.60 -10.94
N ALA A 286 7.12 -23.73 -10.15
CA ALA A 286 7.59 -25.03 -9.67
C ALA A 286 6.53 -25.74 -8.81
N ALA A 287 5.86 -25.01 -7.92
CA ALA A 287 4.78 -25.54 -7.11
C ALA A 287 3.65 -26.13 -7.97
N TYR A 288 3.18 -25.37 -8.96
CA TYR A 288 2.10 -25.82 -9.85
C TYR A 288 2.51 -26.99 -10.77
N HIS A 289 3.79 -27.07 -11.17
CA HIS A 289 4.29 -28.22 -11.92
C HIS A 289 4.32 -29.50 -11.07
N ALA A 290 4.63 -29.38 -9.78
CA ALA A 290 4.67 -30.51 -8.86
C ALA A 290 3.26 -31.03 -8.52
N ASP A 291 2.31 -30.13 -8.25
CA ASP A 291 0.91 -30.47 -8.09
C ASP A 291 0.02 -29.38 -8.71
N PRO A 292 -0.60 -29.64 -9.89
CA PRO A 292 -1.41 -28.65 -10.60
C PRO A 292 -2.78 -28.40 -9.95
N ALA A 293 -3.11 -29.06 -8.83
CA ALA A 293 -4.36 -28.84 -8.12
C ALA A 293 -4.38 -27.44 -7.46
N PRO A 294 -5.31 -26.53 -7.84
CA PRO A 294 -5.36 -25.19 -7.27
C PRO A 294 -5.47 -25.18 -5.75
N GLN A 295 -6.25 -26.09 -5.18
CA GLN A 295 -6.43 -26.21 -3.72
C GLN A 295 -5.12 -26.54 -3.00
N ARG A 296 -4.22 -27.31 -3.62
CA ARG A 296 -2.93 -27.65 -3.03
C ARG A 296 -2.06 -26.40 -2.91
N CYS A 297 -2.01 -25.58 -3.95
CA CYS A 297 -1.34 -24.29 -3.92
C CYS A 297 -1.95 -23.35 -2.87
N ALA A 298 -3.27 -23.42 -2.59
CA ALA A 298 -3.88 -22.63 -1.51
C ALA A 298 -3.29 -22.97 -0.16
N ILE A 299 -3.34 -24.26 0.15
CA ILE A 299 -2.92 -24.77 1.44
C ILE A 299 -1.43 -24.48 1.61
N MET A 300 -0.63 -24.57 0.55
CA MET A 300 0.78 -24.18 0.57
C MET A 300 0.98 -22.70 0.88
N LEU A 301 0.28 -21.79 0.19
CA LEU A 301 0.38 -20.35 0.45
C LEU A 301 -0.06 -20.02 1.89
N GLU A 302 -1.13 -20.64 2.36
CA GLU A 302 -1.59 -20.55 3.75
C GLU A 302 -0.52 -21.05 4.73
N GLU A 303 0.10 -22.22 4.49
CA GLU A 303 1.18 -22.72 5.33
C GLU A 303 2.38 -21.77 5.37
N ILE A 304 2.73 -21.13 4.25
CA ILE A 304 3.81 -20.15 4.20
C ILE A 304 3.48 -18.96 5.11
N ALA A 305 2.26 -18.42 5.02
CA ALA A 305 1.81 -17.32 5.88
C ALA A 305 1.78 -17.72 7.36
N ILE A 306 1.29 -18.92 7.69
CA ILE A 306 1.30 -19.47 9.06
C ILE A 306 2.74 -19.61 9.57
N ALA A 307 3.64 -20.14 8.76
CA ALA A 307 5.04 -20.33 9.12
C ALA A 307 5.75 -19.00 9.38
N VAL A 308 5.53 -17.99 8.53
CA VAL A 308 6.05 -16.64 8.75
C VAL A 308 5.52 -16.06 10.06
N ALA A 309 4.21 -16.12 10.28
CA ALA A 309 3.58 -15.57 11.48
C ALA A 309 4.05 -16.27 12.77
N ALA A 310 4.29 -17.59 12.72
CA ALA A 310 4.80 -18.36 13.85
C ALA A 310 6.21 -17.92 14.28
N HIS A 311 7.06 -17.48 13.35
CA HIS A 311 8.44 -17.09 13.63
C HIS A 311 8.61 -15.60 13.92
N LEU A 312 7.75 -14.75 13.35
CA LEU A 312 7.81 -13.30 13.51
C LEU A 312 6.81 -12.75 14.53
N GLY A 313 5.87 -13.57 14.99
CA GLY A 313 4.77 -13.15 15.85
C GLY A 313 3.57 -12.65 15.03
N ILE A 314 2.41 -13.29 15.25
CA ILE A 314 1.14 -12.91 14.60
C ILE A 314 0.80 -11.45 14.91
N ASP A 315 0.92 -11.04 16.17
CA ASP A 315 0.55 -9.70 16.63
C ASP A 315 1.53 -8.61 16.16
N GLN A 316 2.72 -9.01 15.70
CA GLN A 316 3.77 -8.12 15.22
C GLN A 316 3.84 -8.02 13.70
N THR A 317 3.06 -8.81 12.96
CA THR A 317 3.12 -8.86 11.50
C THR A 317 1.81 -8.55 10.81
N VAL A 318 1.87 -7.76 9.75
CA VAL A 318 0.80 -7.60 8.77
C VAL A 318 1.34 -8.20 7.47
N MET A 319 0.54 -8.99 6.77
CA MET A 319 1.01 -9.74 5.59
C MET A 319 0.07 -9.56 4.41
N ALA A 320 0.59 -9.58 3.19
CA ALA A 320 -0.22 -9.53 1.98
C ALA A 320 0.46 -10.30 0.85
N PHE A 321 -0.31 -11.02 0.05
CA PHE A 321 0.20 -11.61 -1.19
C PHE A 321 0.17 -10.59 -2.32
N THR A 322 1.25 -10.51 -3.10
CA THR A 322 1.32 -9.67 -4.30
C THR A 322 0.58 -10.34 -5.46
N GLU A 323 0.37 -9.58 -6.55
CA GLU A 323 -0.20 -10.13 -7.79
C GLU A 323 0.66 -11.25 -8.41
N ASP A 324 1.96 -11.19 -8.18
CA ASP A 324 2.94 -12.17 -8.68
C ASP A 324 3.07 -13.38 -7.74
N GLY A 325 2.41 -13.34 -6.57
CA GLY A 325 2.32 -14.44 -5.62
C GLY A 325 3.40 -14.45 -4.54
N ASP A 326 4.19 -13.39 -4.44
CA ASP A 326 5.13 -13.21 -3.33
C ASP A 326 4.39 -12.77 -2.07
N LEU A 327 4.88 -13.17 -0.90
CA LEU A 327 4.33 -12.74 0.38
C LEU A 327 5.10 -11.52 0.88
N LEU A 328 4.46 -10.36 0.92
CA LEU A 328 4.94 -9.18 1.62
C LEU A 328 4.61 -9.27 3.10
N VAL A 329 5.57 -8.92 3.94
CA VAL A 329 5.45 -8.96 5.39
C VAL A 329 5.95 -7.65 5.96
N ALA A 330 5.06 -6.89 6.59
CA ALA A 330 5.41 -5.72 7.38
C ALA A 330 5.46 -6.14 8.85
N SER A 331 6.62 -6.00 9.49
CA SER A 331 6.82 -6.36 10.88
C SER A 331 7.14 -5.14 11.74
N VAL A 332 6.47 -5.06 12.88
CA VAL A 332 6.69 -4.08 13.95
C VAL A 332 7.71 -4.66 14.93
N SER A 333 8.94 -4.86 14.48
CA SER A 333 10.02 -5.39 15.32
C SER A 333 11.38 -4.86 14.89
N ASP A 334 12.15 -4.42 15.88
CA ASP A 334 13.51 -3.92 15.68
C ASP A 334 14.53 -5.07 15.54
N ALA A 335 14.13 -6.30 15.85
CA ALA A 335 14.99 -7.47 15.91
C ALA A 335 14.43 -8.62 15.06
N LEU A 336 14.30 -8.36 13.75
CA LEU A 336 13.97 -9.41 12.81
C LEU A 336 15.11 -10.45 12.70
N PRO A 337 14.78 -11.75 12.60
CA PRO A 337 15.78 -12.78 12.36
C PRO A 337 16.48 -12.55 11.02
N GLU A 338 17.70 -13.08 10.89
CA GLU A 338 18.35 -13.07 9.58
C GLU A 338 17.49 -13.80 8.55
N ALA A 339 17.40 -13.25 7.34
CA ALA A 339 16.59 -13.82 6.27
C ALA A 339 16.95 -15.30 5.98
N ARG A 340 18.20 -15.71 6.22
CA ARG A 340 18.64 -17.11 6.07
C ARG A 340 17.99 -18.03 7.10
N ASP A 341 17.93 -17.60 8.35
CA ASP A 341 17.41 -18.40 9.45
C ASP A 341 15.90 -18.51 9.35
N LEU A 342 15.22 -17.39 9.05
CA LEU A 342 13.77 -17.38 8.80
C LEU A 342 13.39 -18.30 7.64
N GLU A 343 14.14 -18.24 6.54
CA GLU A 343 13.94 -19.11 5.39
C GLU A 343 14.14 -20.59 5.71
N ALA A 344 15.19 -20.94 6.45
CA ALA A 344 15.44 -22.32 6.86
C ALA A 344 14.29 -22.84 7.74
N ALA A 345 13.79 -22.00 8.64
CA ALA A 345 12.70 -22.34 9.54
C ALA A 345 11.36 -22.53 8.80
N ILE A 346 11.03 -21.64 7.86
CA ILE A 346 9.83 -21.79 7.01
C ILE A 346 9.92 -23.06 6.16
N ASN A 347 11.07 -23.32 5.53
CA ASN A 347 11.26 -24.55 4.72
C ASN A 347 11.10 -25.82 5.57
N ALA A 348 11.62 -25.85 6.80
CA ALA A 348 11.45 -26.98 7.71
C ALA A 348 9.98 -27.22 8.05
N GLN A 349 9.21 -26.16 8.28
CA GLN A 349 7.77 -26.25 8.55
C GLN A 349 6.98 -26.72 7.33
N LEU A 350 7.28 -26.21 6.14
CA LEU A 350 6.66 -26.66 4.89
C LEU A 350 6.95 -28.15 4.61
N ALA A 351 8.18 -28.60 4.88
CA ALA A 351 8.53 -30.01 4.75
C ALA A 351 7.73 -30.88 5.73
N ALA A 352 7.56 -30.44 6.98
CA ALA A 352 6.74 -31.13 7.97
C ALA A 352 5.24 -31.16 7.61
N ALA A 353 4.74 -30.12 6.95
CA ALA A 353 3.38 -30.04 6.42
C ALA A 353 3.19 -30.85 5.11
N GLY A 354 4.23 -31.53 4.63
CA GLY A 354 4.16 -32.41 3.47
C GLY A 354 4.21 -31.68 2.13
N PHE A 355 4.90 -30.54 2.06
CA PHE A 355 5.15 -29.76 0.83
C PHE A 355 6.60 -29.90 0.32
N ALA A 356 7.37 -30.86 0.84
CA ALA A 356 8.76 -31.11 0.45
C ALA A 356 8.90 -31.57 -1.01
N ASP A 357 7.89 -32.28 -1.51
CA ASP A 357 7.74 -32.75 -2.89
C ASP A 357 7.53 -31.61 -3.90
N MET A 358 6.92 -30.50 -3.47
CA MET A 358 6.69 -29.33 -4.32
C MET A 358 7.95 -28.47 -4.55
N ALA A 359 9.07 -28.78 -3.90
CA ALA A 359 10.33 -28.06 -4.04
C ALA A 359 11.19 -28.46 -5.27
N ASP A 360 10.75 -29.47 -6.04
CA ASP A 360 11.39 -30.13 -7.19
C ASP A 360 12.86 -30.59 -7.02
N ALA A 361 13.09 -31.82 -7.48
CA ALA A 361 14.28 -32.66 -7.30
C ALA A 361 15.51 -32.24 -8.14
N ALA A 362 15.49 -31.07 -8.80
CA ALA A 362 16.63 -30.54 -9.55
C ALA A 362 17.11 -29.14 -9.10
N GLN A 363 16.29 -28.34 -8.41
CA GLN A 363 16.61 -26.92 -8.11
C GLN A 363 16.22 -26.45 -6.70
N GLY A 364 15.51 -27.28 -5.94
CA GLY A 364 15.70 -27.43 -4.50
C GLY A 364 15.17 -26.34 -3.57
N GLN A 365 14.52 -25.27 -4.02
CA GLN A 365 13.90 -24.31 -3.10
C GLN A 365 12.58 -23.72 -3.61
N LEU A 366 11.53 -23.97 -2.84
CA LEU A 366 10.18 -23.47 -3.04
C LEU A 366 10.05 -21.97 -2.73
N ILE A 367 10.86 -21.48 -1.78
CA ILE A 367 10.83 -20.09 -1.31
C ILE A 367 12.22 -19.46 -1.20
N ALA A 368 12.27 -18.13 -1.27
CA ALA A 368 13.44 -17.34 -0.89
C ALA A 368 13.02 -16.10 -0.09
N VAL A 369 13.65 -15.86 1.05
CA VAL A 369 13.34 -14.73 1.93
C VAL A 369 14.31 -13.58 1.68
N GLY A 370 13.79 -12.42 1.30
CA GLY A 370 14.56 -11.19 1.14
C GLY A 370 15.04 -10.62 2.47
N ALA A 371 16.13 -9.84 2.44
CA ALA A 371 16.53 -9.08 3.62
C ALA A 371 15.46 -8.03 3.98
N PRO A 372 15.25 -7.73 5.27
CA PRO A 372 14.28 -6.72 5.66
C PRO A 372 14.72 -5.31 5.21
N VAL A 373 13.73 -4.51 4.86
CA VAL A 373 13.88 -3.16 4.32
C VAL A 373 13.18 -2.19 5.26
N ALA A 374 13.92 -1.21 5.78
CA ALA A 374 13.32 -0.12 6.55
C ALA A 374 12.50 0.82 5.65
N LEU A 375 11.43 1.37 6.20
CA LEU A 375 10.61 2.37 5.49
C LEU A 375 11.40 3.66 5.25
N GLN A 376 11.33 4.17 4.02
CA GLN A 376 12.04 5.39 3.59
C GLN A 376 11.16 6.23 2.66
N GLY A 377 11.48 7.52 2.53
CA GLY A 377 10.79 8.44 1.62
C GLY A 377 9.65 9.22 2.27
N THR A 378 8.83 9.88 1.44
CA THR A 378 7.65 10.63 1.90
C THR A 378 6.50 9.68 2.23
N LYS A 379 5.45 10.22 2.86
CA LYS A 379 4.23 9.47 3.23
C LYS A 379 3.67 8.67 2.06
N ASP A 380 3.65 9.26 0.87
CA ASP A 380 2.99 8.68 -0.32
C ASP A 380 3.93 7.75 -1.12
N GLN A 381 5.24 7.81 -0.86
CA GLN A 381 6.24 7.02 -1.59
C GLN A 381 6.71 5.79 -0.81
N ARG A 382 6.61 5.82 0.53
CA ARG A 382 7.22 4.80 1.40
C ARG A 382 6.70 3.39 1.15
N ALA A 383 5.40 3.23 0.92
CA ALA A 383 4.80 1.92 0.65
C ALA A 383 5.39 1.31 -0.63
N ALA A 384 5.32 2.05 -1.75
CA ALA A 384 5.85 1.61 -3.03
C ALA A 384 7.35 1.30 -2.99
N LEU A 385 8.16 2.17 -2.37
CA LEU A 385 9.60 1.99 -2.26
C LEU A 385 9.97 0.77 -1.41
N ALA A 386 9.31 0.59 -0.26
CA ALA A 386 9.59 -0.52 0.63
C ALA A 386 9.19 -1.87 0.02
N SER A 387 7.96 -1.97 -0.51
CA SER A 387 7.45 -3.19 -1.15
C SER A 387 8.32 -3.59 -2.35
N SER A 388 8.62 -2.65 -3.25
CA SER A 388 9.44 -2.94 -4.44
C SER A 388 10.85 -3.41 -4.06
N ARG A 389 11.50 -2.78 -3.08
CA ARG A 389 12.83 -3.20 -2.62
C ARG A 389 12.82 -4.56 -1.92
N ALA A 390 11.81 -4.82 -1.09
CA ALA A 390 11.67 -6.08 -0.39
C ALA A 390 11.52 -7.25 -1.38
N ILE A 391 10.63 -7.08 -2.38
CA ILE A 391 10.44 -8.04 -3.48
C ILE A 391 11.76 -8.26 -4.21
N HIS A 392 12.43 -7.18 -4.62
CA HIS A 392 13.69 -7.27 -5.35
C HIS A 392 14.79 -8.02 -4.56
N PHE A 393 14.85 -7.87 -3.24
CA PHE A 393 15.79 -8.62 -2.40
C PHE A 393 15.45 -10.11 -2.32
N ALA A 394 14.17 -10.46 -2.28
CA ALA A 394 13.73 -11.85 -2.31
C ALA A 394 14.00 -12.51 -3.67
N GLU A 395 13.70 -11.82 -4.77
CA GLU A 395 13.99 -12.26 -6.14
C GLU A 395 15.48 -12.47 -6.38
N ASN A 396 16.32 -11.49 -6.04
CA ASN A 396 17.78 -11.61 -6.19
C ASN A 396 18.32 -12.82 -5.42
N ARG A 397 17.77 -13.09 -4.24
CA ARG A 397 18.15 -14.26 -3.45
C ARG A 397 17.69 -15.56 -4.10
N ALA A 398 16.48 -15.62 -4.66
CA ALA A 398 16.00 -16.76 -5.43
C ALA A 398 16.93 -17.04 -6.63
N MET A 399 17.30 -15.99 -7.38
CA MET A 399 18.22 -16.09 -8.51
C MET A 399 19.62 -16.58 -8.11
N GLN A 400 20.18 -16.08 -7.00
CA GLN A 400 21.50 -16.52 -6.51
C GLN A 400 21.54 -18.02 -6.21
N LYS A 401 20.44 -18.58 -5.72
CA LYS A 401 20.34 -20.02 -5.44
C LYS A 401 20.21 -20.85 -6.71
N GLN A 402 19.44 -20.37 -7.68
CA GLN A 402 19.34 -20.99 -9.00
C GLN A 402 20.69 -20.95 -9.74
N GLY A 403 21.38 -19.81 -9.72
CA GLY A 403 22.72 -19.65 -10.32
C GLY A 403 23.81 -20.46 -9.62
N GLY A 404 23.72 -20.64 -8.30
CA GLY A 404 24.60 -21.52 -7.53
C GLY A 404 24.46 -23.01 -7.90
N SER A 405 23.25 -23.44 -8.25
CA SER A 405 22.97 -24.82 -8.72
C SER A 405 23.63 -25.12 -10.07
N VAL A 406 23.63 -24.15 -11.01
CA VAL A 406 24.28 -24.30 -12.33
C VAL A 406 25.81 -24.44 -12.22
N VAL A 407 26.45 -23.73 -11.28
CA VAL A 407 27.90 -23.84 -11.03
C VAL A 407 28.27 -25.18 -10.35
N ALA A 408 27.38 -25.73 -9.53
CA ALA A 408 27.57 -27.06 -8.94
C ALA A 408 27.44 -28.18 -10.00
N PHE A 409 26.53 -28.02 -10.97
CA PHE A 409 26.35 -28.97 -12.07
C PHE A 409 27.50 -28.98 -13.08
N LEU A 410 28.24 -27.86 -13.21
CA LEU A 410 29.44 -27.77 -14.07
C LEU A 410 30.74 -28.23 -13.36
N ARG A 411 30.66 -28.64 -12.09
CA ARG A 411 31.81 -29.13 -11.30
C ARG A 411 31.69 -30.60 -10.89
N ALA A 412 30.57 -31.26 -11.18
CA ALA A 412 30.39 -32.71 -11.10
C ALA A 412 30.64 -33.33 -12.48
#